data_AF-A0AAN8LUI5-F1
#
_entry.id   AF-A0AAN8LUI5-F1
#
_cell.length_a   1.000
_cell.length_b   1.000
_cell.length_c   1.000
_cell.angle_alpha   90.00
_cell.angle_beta   90.00
_cell.angle_gamma   90.00
#
_symmetry.space_group_name_H-M   'P 1'
#
loop_
_entity.id
_entity.type
_entity.pdbx_description
1 polymer ?
#
loop_
_entity_poly.entity_id
_entity_poly.type
_entity_poly.pdbx_seq_one_letter_code
_entity_poly.pdbx_strand_id
1 'polypeptide(L)'
;MRCEPCTICDSGLGLKVKQPCRPSSNTVCGTLEGFYCLDPTKDGCRAAQRYSSCKPGQYISHTGTTSTDTVCSDCTGDTYSDGSLTACQSHTGCESLGLQEMKPGSPCRISQPALIWELSLKVYH
;
A
#
# COMPACT_ATOMS: atom_id res chain seq x y z
N MET A 1 17.89 43.83 14.00
CA MET A 1 17.62 42.38 14.01
C MET A 1 17.10 42.00 12.63
N ARG A 2 17.59 40.92 12.03
CA ARG A 2 17.16 40.46 10.69
C ARG A 2 16.35 39.18 10.85
N CYS A 3 15.18 39.13 10.23
CA CYS A 3 14.37 37.92 10.18
C CYS A 3 14.90 37.02 9.06
N GLU A 4 15.11 35.75 9.39
CA GLU A 4 15.44 34.74 8.39
C GLU A 4 14.14 34.21 7.75
N PRO A 5 14.16 33.86 6.45
CA PRO A 5 13.01 33.27 5.79
C PRO A 5 12.65 31.93 6.42
N CYS A 6 11.35 31.66 6.51
CA CYS A 6 10.86 30.39 7.03
C CYS A 6 11.24 29.23 6.10
N THR A 7 11.56 28.08 6.69
CA THR A 7 11.76 26.84 5.94
C THR A 7 10.45 26.43 5.26
N ILE A 8 10.55 26.06 3.99
CA ILE A 8 9.45 25.53 3.19
C ILE A 8 9.50 24.00 3.27
N CYS A 9 8.37 23.37 3.61
CA CYS A 9 8.24 21.92 3.59
C CYS A 9 7.73 21.50 2.21
N ASP A 10 8.65 21.08 1.34
CA ASP A 10 8.33 20.68 -0.02
C ASP A 10 7.66 19.29 -0.05
N SER A 11 6.44 19.23 -0.58
CA SER A 11 5.73 17.96 -0.76
C SER A 11 6.39 17.05 -1.79
N GLY A 12 7.17 17.61 -2.73
CA GLY A 12 8.02 16.85 -3.66
C GLY A 12 9.14 16.09 -2.97
N LEU A 13 9.55 16.53 -1.78
CA LEU A 13 10.49 15.82 -0.89
C LEU A 13 9.78 14.93 0.14
N GLY A 14 8.48 14.68 -0.02
CA GLY A 14 7.72 13.85 0.90
C GLY A 14 7.41 14.53 2.25
N LEU A 15 7.45 15.88 2.32
CA LEU A 15 7.29 16.62 3.57
C LEU A 15 5.94 17.31 3.71
N LYS A 16 5.54 17.54 4.96
CA LYS A 16 4.40 18.39 5.34
C LYS A 16 4.75 19.32 6.49
N VAL A 17 4.05 20.43 6.61
CA VAL A 17 4.19 21.32 7.78
C VAL A 17 3.65 20.61 9.00
N LYS A 18 4.53 20.30 9.96
CA LYS A 18 4.17 19.77 11.28
C LYS A 18 3.89 20.92 12.26
N GLN A 19 4.71 21.97 12.21
CA GLN A 19 4.48 23.21 12.96
C GLN A 19 4.73 24.41 12.04
N PRO A 20 3.81 25.39 12.03
CA PRO A 20 3.95 26.56 11.18
C PRO A 20 5.04 27.51 11.69
N CYS A 21 5.59 28.30 10.79
CA CYS A 21 6.51 29.37 11.14
C CYS A 21 5.84 30.42 12.04
N ARG A 22 6.59 30.97 12.99
CA ARG A 22 6.20 32.06 13.88
C ARG A 22 7.30 33.12 13.91
N PRO A 23 7.03 34.35 14.39
CA PRO A 23 8.06 35.38 14.50
C PRO A 23 9.28 34.97 15.34
N SER A 24 9.11 34.03 16.27
CA SER A 24 10.16 33.53 17.18
C SER A 24 10.61 32.10 16.89
N SER A 25 10.04 31.41 15.90
CA SER A 25 10.38 30.01 15.61
C SER A 25 10.21 29.68 14.13
N ASN A 26 11.15 28.93 13.58
CA ASN A 26 11.07 28.46 12.20
C ASN A 26 10.00 27.36 12.02
N THR A 27 9.61 27.09 10.78
CA THR A 27 8.74 25.95 10.42
C THR A 27 9.41 24.63 10.81
N VAL A 28 8.63 23.68 11.32
CA VAL A 28 9.07 22.29 11.49
C VAL A 28 8.39 21.43 10.45
N CYS A 29 9.19 20.76 9.62
CA CYS A 29 8.70 19.82 8.62
C CYS A 29 8.60 18.41 9.19
N GLY A 30 7.51 17.70 8.89
CA GLY A 30 7.34 16.28 9.15
C GLY A 30 7.17 15.50 7.85
N THR A 31 7.03 14.18 7.93
CA THR A 31 6.81 13.32 6.76
C THR A 31 5.35 13.30 6.33
N LEU A 32 5.09 13.18 5.03
CA LEU A 32 3.79 12.85 4.47
C LEU A 32 3.38 11.42 4.84
N GLU A 33 2.08 11.12 4.76
CA GLU A 33 1.59 9.76 4.96
C GLU A 33 2.10 8.85 3.83
N GLY A 34 2.56 7.66 4.20
CA GLY A 34 3.21 6.75 3.26
C GLY A 34 4.67 7.09 2.98
N PHE A 35 5.33 7.94 3.79
CA PHE A 35 6.73 8.30 3.67
C PHE A 35 7.49 8.12 4.99
N TYR A 36 8.73 7.65 4.91
CA TYR A 36 9.68 7.60 6.01
C TYR A 36 10.78 8.65 5.84
N CYS A 37 11.34 9.13 6.94
CA CYS A 37 12.34 10.17 6.93
C CYS A 37 13.73 9.62 6.54
N LEU A 38 14.37 10.27 5.56
CA LEU A 38 15.75 9.99 5.17
C LEU A 38 16.75 10.89 5.90
N ASP A 39 16.39 12.15 6.10
CA ASP A 39 17.23 13.16 6.75
C ASP A 39 16.53 13.71 8.00
N PRO A 40 16.65 12.99 9.15
CA PRO A 40 16.03 13.39 10.40
C PRO A 40 16.73 14.61 11.00
N THR A 41 15.92 15.53 11.53
CA THR A 41 16.37 16.67 12.33
C THR A 41 15.88 16.50 13.77
N LYS A 42 16.31 17.39 14.69
CA LYS A 42 15.92 17.35 16.10
C LYS A 42 14.41 17.19 16.31
N ASP A 43 13.60 17.93 15.53
CA ASP A 43 12.14 18.02 15.75
C ASP A 43 11.30 17.60 14.51
N GLY A 44 11.96 17.26 13.41
CA GLY A 44 11.33 17.08 12.09
C GLY A 44 12.18 16.32 11.07
N CYS A 45 11.87 16.49 9.79
CA CYS A 45 12.52 15.81 8.66
C CYS A 45 12.83 16.78 7.52
N ARG A 46 14.00 16.67 6.90
CA ARG A 46 14.45 17.50 5.76
C ARG A 46 14.22 16.87 4.39
N ALA A 47 14.14 15.55 4.34
CA ALA A 47 13.84 14.80 3.13
C ALA A 47 13.22 13.46 3.52
N ALA A 48 12.16 13.06 2.83
CA ALA A 48 11.46 11.81 3.07
C ALA A 48 11.32 11.01 1.79
N GLN A 49 11.22 9.70 1.93
CA GLN A 49 11.05 8.77 0.83
C GLN A 49 9.75 7.99 1.01
N ARG A 50 9.07 7.74 -0.11
CA ARG A 50 7.86 6.92 -0.12
C ARG A 50 8.18 5.51 0.34
N TYR A 51 7.28 4.91 1.09
CA TYR A 51 7.37 3.50 1.43
C TYR A 51 7.51 2.64 0.17
N SER A 52 8.30 1.57 0.27
CA SER A 52 8.39 0.53 -0.75
C SER A 52 7.05 -0.19 -0.87
N SER A 53 6.67 -0.48 -2.12
CA SER A 53 5.53 -1.35 -2.43
C SER A 53 5.98 -2.80 -2.45
N CYS A 54 5.20 -3.69 -1.83
CA CYS A 54 5.41 -5.12 -1.99
C CYS A 54 4.96 -5.58 -3.38
N LYS A 55 5.63 -6.61 -3.90
CA LYS A 55 5.30 -7.18 -5.21
C LYS A 55 4.17 -8.21 -5.07
N PRO A 56 3.47 -8.55 -6.16
CA PRO A 56 2.61 -9.73 -6.18
C PRO A 56 3.39 -10.98 -5.71
N GLY A 57 2.75 -11.81 -4.90
CA GLY A 57 3.38 -12.93 -4.21
C GLY A 57 4.06 -12.56 -2.88
N GLN A 58 4.05 -11.28 -2.50
CA GLN A 58 4.55 -10.80 -1.21
C GLN A 58 3.43 -10.14 -0.41
N TYR A 59 3.53 -10.19 0.91
CA TYR A 59 2.66 -9.47 1.83
C TYR A 59 3.45 -8.49 2.69
N ILE A 60 2.76 -7.49 3.23
CA ILE A 60 3.32 -6.50 4.14
C ILE A 60 3.48 -7.15 5.52
N SER A 61 4.70 -7.57 5.84
CA SER A 61 5.04 -8.13 7.15
C SER A 61 5.11 -7.06 8.23
N HIS A 62 5.61 -5.87 7.89
CA HIS A 62 5.69 -4.71 8.77
C HIS A 62 5.32 -3.46 7.99
N THR A 63 4.34 -2.71 8.49
CA THR A 63 3.94 -1.43 7.91
C THR A 63 5.03 -0.38 8.16
N GLY A 64 5.34 0.42 7.14
CA GLY A 64 6.28 1.53 7.27
C GLY A 64 5.86 2.52 8.37
N THR A 65 6.86 3.15 8.99
CA THR A 65 6.70 4.19 10.00
C THR A 65 7.32 5.50 9.50
N THR A 66 7.19 6.57 10.27
CA THR A 66 7.86 7.84 9.97
C THR A 66 9.39 7.73 9.91
N SER A 67 9.97 6.64 10.43
CA SER A 67 11.42 6.39 10.47
C SER A 67 11.87 5.14 9.71
N THR A 68 10.95 4.26 9.32
CA THR A 68 11.30 2.96 8.71
C THR A 68 10.43 2.67 7.50
N ASP A 69 11.02 2.02 6.51
CA ASP A 69 10.28 1.56 5.33
C ASP A 69 9.34 0.38 5.65
N THR A 70 8.41 0.11 4.73
CA THR A 70 7.60 -1.11 4.71
C THR A 70 8.49 -2.33 4.46
N VAL A 71 8.26 -3.41 5.21
CA VAL A 71 8.98 -4.68 5.03
C VAL A 71 8.04 -5.72 4.45
N CYS A 72 8.45 -6.29 3.33
CA CYS A 72 7.70 -7.32 2.61
C CYS A 72 8.23 -8.72 2.93
N SER A 73 7.37 -9.72 2.90
CA SER A 73 7.74 -11.13 3.01
C SER A 73 7.01 -11.95 1.95
N ASP A 74 7.65 -13.02 1.48
CA ASP A 74 7.08 -13.87 0.44
C ASP A 74 5.94 -14.75 0.99
N CYS A 75 4.93 -14.96 0.16
CA CYS A 75 3.89 -15.96 0.41
C CYS A 75 4.46 -17.37 0.20
N THR A 76 4.04 -18.30 1.04
CA THR A 76 4.46 -19.71 1.00
C THR A 76 3.28 -20.64 0.75
N GLY A 77 3.53 -21.79 0.11
CA GLY A 77 2.49 -22.77 -0.20
C GLY A 77 1.48 -22.23 -1.22
N ASP A 78 0.23 -22.67 -1.12
CA ASP A 78 -0.87 -22.26 -1.99
C ASP A 78 -1.55 -20.97 -1.47
N THR A 79 -0.75 -19.94 -1.19
CA THR A 79 -1.25 -18.63 -0.73
C THR A 79 -0.79 -17.51 -1.66
N TYR A 80 -1.60 -16.45 -1.77
CA TYR A 80 -1.30 -15.28 -2.60
C TYR A 80 -1.51 -13.96 -1.89
N SER A 81 -0.89 -12.94 -2.47
CA SER A 81 -1.10 -11.53 -2.15
C SER A 81 -0.79 -10.73 -3.41
N ASP A 82 -1.51 -9.64 -3.62
CA ASP A 82 -1.24 -8.67 -4.70
C ASP A 82 -0.15 -7.65 -4.33
N GLY A 83 0.44 -7.77 -3.13
CA GLY A 83 1.41 -6.84 -2.58
C GLY A 83 0.79 -5.76 -1.67
N SER A 84 -0.53 -5.71 -1.54
CA SER A 84 -1.22 -4.74 -0.67
C SER A 84 -1.67 -5.34 0.67
N LEU A 85 -1.69 -6.68 0.78
CA LEU A 85 -2.21 -7.38 1.94
C LEU A 85 -1.18 -7.45 3.08
N THR A 86 -1.65 -7.45 4.33
CA THR A 86 -0.83 -7.66 5.53
C THR A 86 -0.63 -9.13 5.90
N ALA A 87 -1.26 -10.03 5.15
CA ALA A 87 -1.09 -11.48 5.23
C ALA A 87 -1.46 -12.11 3.89
N CYS A 88 -0.84 -13.24 3.57
CA CYS A 88 -1.23 -14.00 2.39
C CYS A 88 -2.60 -14.66 2.60
N GLN A 89 -3.42 -14.65 1.56
CA GLN A 89 -4.68 -15.36 1.54
C GLN A 89 -4.48 -16.72 0.93
N SER A 90 -5.12 -17.75 1.48
CA SER A 90 -5.16 -19.05 0.82
C SER A 90 -5.84 -18.90 -0.53
N HIS A 91 -5.25 -19.53 -1.56
CA HIS A 91 -6.03 -19.97 -2.68
C HIS A 91 -7.03 -20.98 -2.10
N THR A 92 -8.25 -20.53 -1.83
CA THR A 92 -9.34 -21.50 -1.65
C THR A 92 -9.36 -22.25 -2.97
N GLY A 93 -8.85 -23.48 -2.98
CA GLY A 93 -8.68 -24.25 -4.21
C GLY A 93 -9.97 -24.15 -4.98
N CYS A 94 -9.94 -23.48 -6.15
CA CYS A 94 -11.17 -23.11 -6.83
C CYS A 94 -12.02 -24.38 -7.08
N GLU A 95 -11.38 -25.55 -7.22
CA GLU A 95 -11.97 -26.90 -7.20
C GLU A 95 -12.93 -27.17 -6.03
N SER A 96 -12.57 -26.79 -4.80
CA SER A 96 -13.42 -26.93 -3.61
C SER A 96 -14.66 -26.03 -3.63
N LEU A 97 -14.64 -24.97 -4.44
CA LEU A 97 -15.74 -24.04 -4.68
C LEU A 97 -16.43 -24.25 -6.03
N GLY A 98 -16.01 -25.23 -6.85
CA GLY A 98 -16.50 -25.42 -8.22
C GLY A 98 -16.12 -24.28 -9.19
N LEU A 99 -15.06 -23.54 -8.90
CA LEU A 99 -14.51 -22.42 -9.66
C LEU A 99 -13.19 -22.84 -10.34
N GLN A 100 -12.68 -22.06 -11.30
CA GLN A 100 -11.38 -22.32 -11.95
C GLN A 100 -10.54 -21.04 -12.02
N GLU A 101 -9.24 -21.20 -11.80
CA GLU A 101 -8.27 -20.15 -12.09
C GLU A 101 -7.96 -20.14 -13.58
N MET A 102 -8.02 -18.97 -14.22
CA MET A 102 -7.61 -18.84 -15.61
C MET A 102 -6.08 -18.88 -15.76
N LYS A 103 -5.36 -18.40 -14.74
CA LYS A 103 -3.89 -18.38 -14.64
C LYS A 103 -3.46 -18.52 -13.17
N PRO A 104 -2.29 -19.13 -12.90
CA PRO A 104 -1.74 -19.20 -11.54
C PRO A 104 -1.66 -17.81 -10.91
N GLY A 105 -2.18 -17.64 -9.69
CA GLY A 105 -2.14 -16.37 -8.97
C GLY A 105 -3.26 -15.36 -9.31
N SER A 106 -4.29 -15.78 -10.07
CA SER A 106 -5.46 -14.94 -10.38
C SER A 106 -6.65 -15.23 -9.44
N PRO A 107 -7.58 -14.28 -9.22
CA PRO A 107 -8.78 -14.53 -8.41
C PRO A 107 -9.64 -15.66 -9.01
N CYS A 108 -10.18 -16.54 -8.18
CA CYS A 108 -11.10 -17.60 -8.62
C CYS A 108 -12.28 -16.98 -9.40
N ARG A 109 -12.58 -17.53 -10.57
CA ARG A 109 -13.80 -17.20 -11.33
C ARG A 109 -14.62 -18.46 -11.57
N ILE A 110 -15.94 -18.27 -11.70
CA ILE A 110 -16.86 -19.36 -12.02
C ILE A 110 -16.46 -19.94 -13.38
N SER A 111 -16.16 -21.24 -13.39
CA SER A 111 -15.64 -21.93 -14.57
C SER A 111 -16.73 -22.40 -15.50
N GLN A 112 -17.74 -21.58 -15.82
CA GLN A 112 -18.75 -21.98 -16.80
C GLN A 112 -19.32 -20.80 -17.62
N PRO A 113 -19.13 -20.78 -18.95
CA PRO A 113 -20.10 -20.15 -19.87
C PRO A 113 -21.39 -20.98 -20.03
N ALA A 114 -21.42 -22.23 -19.52
CA ALA A 114 -22.52 -23.17 -19.78
C ALA A 114 -23.80 -22.98 -18.93
N LEU A 115 -23.78 -22.21 -17.82
CA LEU A 115 -24.98 -21.98 -17.01
C LEU A 115 -25.75 -20.69 -17.34
N ILE A 116 -25.23 -19.85 -18.24
CA ILE A 116 -25.99 -18.68 -18.72
C ILE A 116 -27.10 -19.13 -19.69
N TRP A 117 -26.93 -20.24 -20.42
CA TRP A 117 -27.96 -20.76 -21.33
C TRP A 117 -29.12 -21.47 -20.61
N GLU A 118 -28.89 -22.07 -19.44
CA GLU A 118 -29.94 -22.77 -18.66
C GLU A 118 -30.82 -21.82 -17.81
N LEU A 119 -30.36 -20.59 -17.55
CA LEU A 119 -31.18 -19.58 -16.85
C LEU A 119 -31.99 -18.69 -17.80
N SER A 120 -31.59 -18.54 -19.07
CA SER A 120 -32.40 -17.81 -20.06
C SER A 120 -33.60 -18.60 -20.59
N LEU A 121 -33.63 -19.92 -20.47
CA LEU A 121 -34.76 -20.75 -20.92
C LEU A 121 -35.89 -20.90 -19.89
N LYS A 122 -35.68 -20.55 -18.61
CA LYS A 122 -36.72 -20.61 -17.56
C LYS A 122 -37.51 -19.30 -17.35
N VAL A 123 -37.23 -18.27 -18.15
CA VAL A 123 -38.03 -17.02 -18.18
C VAL A 123 -38.97 -17.00 -19.38
N TYR A 124 -38.78 -17.90 -20.35
CA TYR A 124 -39.65 -18.08 -21.52
C TYR A 124 -40.27 -19.48 -21.52
N HIS A 125 -41.07 -19.79 -20.51
CA HIS A 125 -42.20 -20.71 -20.62
C HIS A 125 -43.21 -20.48 -19.50
#